data_AF-F4PJ09-F1
#
_entry.id   AF-F4PJ09-F1
#
_cell.length_a   1.000
_cell.length_b   1.000
_cell.length_c   1.000
_cell.angle_alpha   90.00
_cell.angle_beta   90.00
_cell.angle_gamma   90.00
#
_symmetry.space_group_name_H-M   'P 1'
#
loop_
_entity.id
_entity.type
_entity.pdbx_description
1 polymer ?
#
loop_
_entity_poly.entity_id
_entity_poly.type
_entity_poly.pdbx_seq_one_letter_code
_entity_poly.pdbx_strand_id
1 'polypeptide(L)'
;MENMITIKDILSILTIRRKIFIQVEQLSKLGGYKGAINGKRLVEVFGLIGMISRYGMPWDFIKHYINAATINSIDTTLRFKAIICYMQHTNATVYTLDKLLSHLWYEGGGSEDDDDDGFKELKDHLNTQHFDVIVKNNRLDILQYINDRHLKDNNNNNKEGKGGGRIIRVTKQAFDNACERRDNLELITFLHNTGNTCTSLAMDIAACYGNINIIQFLYLNRSEGCSVYAVNDAATAGHIETIKYLFEIGYKECSKSAMDRYVTVQYY
;
A
#
# COMPACT_ATOMS: atom_id res chain seq x y z
N MET A 1 7.94 -14.62 -29.39
CA MET A 1 6.71 -14.40 -28.60
C MET A 1 6.61 -15.54 -27.61
N GLU A 2 7.01 -15.32 -26.36
CA GLU A 2 6.83 -16.33 -25.31
C GLU A 2 5.33 -16.45 -25.01
N ASN A 3 4.77 -17.63 -25.24
CA ASN A 3 3.41 -17.95 -24.80
C ASN A 3 3.43 -18.04 -23.27
N MET A 4 3.12 -16.93 -22.59
CA MET A 4 2.87 -16.94 -21.15
C MET A 4 1.62 -17.77 -20.85
N ILE A 5 1.81 -18.92 -20.23
CA ILE A 5 0.74 -19.76 -19.70
C ILE A 5 0.02 -18.96 -18.61
N THR A 6 -1.26 -18.68 -18.80
CA THR A 6 -2.08 -17.97 -17.81
C THR A 6 -2.67 -18.95 -16.78
N ILE A 7 -3.09 -18.44 -15.62
CA ILE A 7 -3.85 -19.24 -14.63
C ILE A 7 -5.13 -19.83 -15.26
N LYS A 8 -5.74 -19.13 -16.22
CA LYS A 8 -6.92 -19.62 -16.94
C LYS A 8 -6.58 -20.85 -17.78
N ASP A 9 -5.41 -20.86 -18.41
CA ASP A 9 -4.91 -22.01 -19.16
C ASP A 9 -4.62 -23.19 -18.23
N ILE A 10 -4.01 -22.93 -17.06
CA ILE A 10 -3.75 -23.94 -16.03
C ILE A 10 -5.06 -24.54 -15.48
N LEU A 11 -6.05 -23.70 -15.18
CA LEU A 11 -7.35 -24.13 -14.66
C LEU A 11 -8.26 -24.75 -15.73
N SER A 12 -7.98 -24.52 -17.02
CA SER A 12 -8.69 -25.20 -18.12
C SER A 12 -8.38 -26.70 -18.15
N ILE A 13 -7.20 -27.10 -17.65
CA ILE A 13 -6.78 -28.50 -17.55
C ILE A 13 -7.48 -29.17 -16.38
N LEU A 14 -8.46 -30.03 -16.68
CA LEU A 14 -9.35 -30.65 -15.69
C LEU A 14 -8.62 -31.35 -14.53
N THR A 15 -7.53 -32.06 -14.82
CA THR A 15 -6.74 -32.80 -13.83
C THR A 15 -6.02 -31.86 -12.87
N ILE A 16 -5.42 -30.78 -13.39
CA ILE A 16 -4.76 -29.75 -12.59
C ILE A 16 -5.78 -29.01 -11.75
N ARG A 17 -6.88 -28.56 -12.37
CA ARG A 17 -8.02 -27.93 -11.69
C ARG A 17 -8.50 -28.78 -10.50
N ARG A 18 -8.75 -30.07 -10.72
CA ARG A 18 -9.18 -30.99 -9.66
C ARG A 18 -8.16 -31.12 -8.54
N LYS A 19 -6.87 -31.28 -8.87
CA LYS A 19 -5.80 -31.36 -7.86
C LYS A 19 -5.70 -30.10 -7.02
N ILE A 20 -5.74 -28.92 -7.64
CA ILE A 20 -5.71 -27.63 -6.94
C ILE A 20 -6.88 -27.53 -5.97
N PHE A 21 -8.11 -27.79 -6.42
CA PHE A 21 -9.29 -27.65 -5.55
C PHE A 21 -9.33 -28.69 -4.43
N ILE A 22 -8.88 -29.93 -4.67
CA ILE A 22 -8.75 -30.95 -3.62
C ILE A 22 -7.74 -30.49 -2.56
N GLN A 23 -6.58 -29.97 -2.98
CA GLN A 23 -5.56 -29.49 -2.05
C GLN A 23 -6.03 -28.26 -1.28
N VAL A 24 -6.70 -27.30 -1.93
CA VAL A 24 -7.31 -26.14 -1.26
C VAL A 24 -8.34 -26.59 -0.22
N GLU A 25 -9.18 -27.57 -0.55
CA GLU A 25 -10.15 -28.13 0.39
C GLU A 25 -9.47 -28.82 1.57
N GLN A 26 -8.40 -29.59 1.33
CA GLN A 26 -7.62 -30.24 2.40
C GLN A 26 -6.90 -29.23 3.29
N LEU A 27 -6.29 -28.19 2.71
CA LEU A 27 -5.65 -27.08 3.45
C LEU A 27 -6.65 -26.35 4.35
N SER A 28 -7.89 -26.16 3.88
CA SER A 28 -8.95 -25.54 4.68
C SER A 28 -9.36 -26.35 5.91
N LYS A 29 -9.01 -27.65 5.97
CA LYS A 29 -9.29 -28.56 7.09
C LYS A 29 -8.10 -28.70 8.06
N LEU A 30 -6.88 -28.38 7.63
CA LEU A 30 -5.64 -28.60 8.40
C LEU A 30 -5.27 -27.45 9.35
N GLY A 31 -5.63 -26.21 9.03
CA GLY A 31 -5.49 -25.09 9.95
C GLY A 31 -6.77 -24.91 10.76
N GLY A 32 -6.68 -24.48 12.02
CA GLY A 32 -7.81 -23.96 12.82
C GLY A 32 -8.50 -22.72 12.22
N TYR A 33 -8.31 -22.47 10.92
CA TYR A 33 -9.03 -21.51 10.10
C TYR A 33 -10.48 -21.96 9.97
N LYS A 34 -11.40 -21.08 10.39
CA LYS A 34 -12.84 -21.24 10.19
C LYS A 34 -13.19 -21.19 8.70
N GLY A 35 -13.01 -22.32 8.00
CA GLY A 35 -13.59 -22.68 6.71
C GLY A 35 -13.18 -21.79 5.53
N ALA A 36 -12.71 -22.40 4.44
CA ALA A 36 -12.73 -21.74 3.14
C ALA A 36 -14.19 -21.33 2.84
N ILE A 37 -14.47 -20.02 2.83
CA ILE A 37 -15.79 -19.49 2.50
C ILE A 37 -15.88 -19.55 0.97
N ASN A 38 -16.76 -20.40 0.45
CA ASN A 38 -17.02 -20.42 -1.00
C ASN A 38 -17.61 -19.06 -1.44
N GLY A 39 -17.43 -18.70 -2.72
CA GLY A 39 -17.87 -17.39 -3.23
C GLY A 39 -19.34 -17.06 -2.93
N LYS A 40 -20.21 -18.08 -2.96
CA LYS A 40 -21.64 -17.94 -2.61
C LYS A 40 -21.84 -17.52 -1.15
N ARG A 41 -21.19 -18.20 -0.21
CA ARG A 41 -21.28 -17.90 1.23
C ARG A 41 -20.61 -16.58 1.58
N LEU A 42 -19.63 -16.13 0.80
CA LEU A 42 -18.98 -14.83 0.98
C LEU A 42 -19.97 -13.70 0.70
N VAL A 43 -20.76 -13.83 -0.36
CA VAL A 43 -21.85 -12.89 -0.70
C VAL A 43 -22.94 -12.91 0.36
N GLU A 44 -23.39 -14.10 0.77
CA GLU A 44 -24.48 -14.25 1.75
C GLU A 44 -24.14 -13.68 3.13
N VAL A 45 -22.90 -13.85 3.59
CA VAL A 45 -22.50 -13.47 4.95
C VAL A 45 -22.03 -12.02 5.04
N PHE A 46 -21.31 -11.52 4.02
CA PHE A 46 -20.63 -10.23 4.10
C PHE A 46 -21.18 -9.17 3.15
N GLY A 47 -22.00 -9.57 2.17
CA GLY A 47 -22.58 -8.67 1.18
C GLY A 47 -21.54 -7.90 0.35
N LEU A 48 -22.04 -6.90 -0.39
CA LEU A 48 -21.22 -6.06 -1.27
C LEU A 48 -20.12 -5.31 -0.51
N ILE A 49 -20.45 -4.71 0.63
CA ILE A 49 -19.52 -3.90 1.41
C ILE A 49 -18.38 -4.75 1.98
N GLY A 50 -18.66 -5.96 2.46
CA GLY A 50 -17.62 -6.85 2.95
C GLY A 50 -16.72 -7.37 1.83
N MET A 51 -17.28 -7.68 0.65
CA MET A 51 -16.49 -8.05 -0.53
C MET A 51 -15.46 -6.98 -0.90
N ILE A 52 -15.88 -5.71 -0.89
CA ILE A 52 -15.01 -4.56 -1.16
C ILE A 52 -14.01 -4.38 -0.02
N SER A 53 -14.50 -4.10 1.19
CA SER A 53 -13.67 -3.60 2.29
C SER A 53 -12.78 -4.64 2.96
N ARG A 54 -13.27 -5.87 3.14
CA ARG A 54 -12.59 -6.90 3.93
C ARG A 54 -11.71 -7.82 3.10
N TYR A 55 -12.11 -8.06 1.86
CA TYR A 55 -11.45 -9.02 0.99
C TYR A 55 -10.72 -8.37 -0.19
N GLY A 56 -10.94 -7.07 -0.42
CA GLY A 56 -10.35 -6.35 -1.56
C GLY A 56 -10.68 -7.05 -2.89
N MET A 57 -11.92 -7.52 -3.06
CA MET A 57 -12.29 -8.31 -4.23
C MET A 57 -12.07 -7.51 -5.53
N PRO A 58 -11.62 -8.16 -6.61
CA PRO A 58 -11.40 -7.47 -7.89
C PRO A 58 -12.72 -7.08 -8.55
N TRP A 59 -12.69 -6.02 -9.37
CA TRP A 59 -13.86 -5.51 -10.08
C TRP A 59 -14.62 -6.59 -10.85
N ASP A 60 -13.91 -7.48 -11.54
CA ASP A 60 -14.52 -8.54 -12.36
C ASP A 60 -15.39 -9.50 -11.56
N PHE A 61 -15.15 -9.62 -10.25
CA PHE A 61 -16.02 -10.36 -9.35
C PHE A 61 -17.15 -9.48 -8.82
N ILE A 62 -16.82 -8.28 -8.32
CA ILE A 62 -17.77 -7.39 -7.63
C ILE A 62 -18.87 -6.90 -8.56
N LYS A 63 -18.57 -6.62 -9.84
CA LYS A 63 -19.51 -6.03 -10.81
C LYS A 63 -20.83 -6.81 -10.95
N HIS A 64 -20.82 -8.11 -10.72
CA HIS A 64 -22.01 -8.97 -10.79
C HIS A 64 -22.97 -8.79 -9.61
N TYR A 65 -22.55 -8.07 -8.56
CA TYR A 65 -23.32 -7.81 -7.35
C TYR A 65 -23.67 -6.31 -7.19
N ILE A 66 -23.32 -5.49 -8.18
CA ILE A 66 -23.63 -4.07 -8.21
C ILE A 66 -24.84 -3.87 -9.12
N ASN A 67 -25.96 -3.39 -8.55
CA ASN A 67 -27.12 -2.91 -9.27
C ASN A 67 -27.78 -1.76 -8.47
N ALA A 68 -28.64 -0.98 -9.11
CA ALA A 68 -29.27 0.19 -8.49
C ALA A 68 -30.00 -0.14 -7.18
N ALA A 69 -30.71 -1.27 -7.09
CA ALA A 69 -31.39 -1.67 -5.87
C ALA A 69 -30.41 -1.99 -4.72
N THR A 70 -29.31 -2.69 -5.01
CA THR A 70 -28.27 -2.99 -4.02
C THR A 70 -27.55 -1.71 -3.60
N ILE A 71 -27.15 -0.85 -4.52
CA ILE A 71 -26.50 0.42 -4.21
C ILE A 71 -27.41 1.28 -3.33
N ASN A 72 -28.66 1.51 -3.73
CA ASN A 72 -29.62 2.37 -3.03
C ASN A 72 -29.99 1.86 -1.63
N SER A 73 -29.84 0.56 -1.39
CA SER A 73 -30.02 -0.02 -0.05
C SER A 73 -28.87 0.28 0.93
N ILE A 74 -27.71 0.71 0.43
CA ILE A 74 -26.51 0.96 1.22
C ILE A 74 -26.34 2.46 1.45
N ASP A 75 -26.21 2.85 2.71
CA ASP A 75 -25.90 4.22 3.12
C ASP A 75 -24.59 4.75 2.48
N THR A 76 -24.61 6.00 2.02
CA THR A 76 -23.48 6.64 1.34
C THR A 76 -22.20 6.64 2.20
N THR A 77 -22.32 6.81 3.52
CA THR A 77 -21.17 6.76 4.45
C THR A 77 -20.51 5.38 4.45
N LEU A 78 -21.33 4.31 4.39
CA LEU A 78 -20.81 2.94 4.31
C LEU A 78 -20.11 2.69 2.97
N ARG A 79 -20.58 3.30 1.88
CA ARG A 79 -19.92 3.20 0.57
C ARG A 79 -18.52 3.85 0.60
N PHE A 80 -18.41 5.07 1.16
CA PHE A 80 -17.11 5.72 1.36
C PHE A 80 -16.17 4.89 2.23
N LYS A 81 -16.67 4.40 3.37
CA LYS A 81 -15.87 3.55 4.26
C LYS A 81 -15.39 2.28 3.54
N ALA A 82 -16.22 1.69 2.70
CA ALA A 82 -15.84 0.51 1.95
C ALA A 82 -14.69 0.79 0.97
N ILE A 83 -14.76 1.90 0.24
CA ILE A 83 -13.68 2.34 -0.66
C ILE A 83 -12.40 2.66 0.10
N ILE A 84 -12.49 3.39 1.21
CA ILE A 84 -11.32 3.72 2.02
C ILE A 84 -10.62 2.44 2.51
N CYS A 85 -11.40 1.46 3.00
CA CYS A 85 -10.85 0.16 3.36
C CYS A 85 -10.28 -0.60 2.14
N TYR A 86 -10.91 -0.50 0.98
CA TYR A 86 -10.39 -1.10 -0.26
C TYR A 86 -9.03 -0.51 -0.64
N MET A 87 -8.88 0.81 -0.61
CA MET A 87 -7.62 1.53 -0.91
C MET A 87 -6.47 1.08 0.00
N GLN A 88 -6.79 0.70 1.23
CA GLN A 88 -5.86 0.20 2.22
C GLN A 88 -5.53 -1.28 2.05
N HIS A 89 -6.30 -2.03 1.26
CA HIS A 89 -6.19 -3.48 1.20
C HIS A 89 -4.98 -3.95 0.38
N THR A 90 -4.36 -5.06 0.78
CA THR A 90 -3.19 -5.63 0.05
C THR A 90 -3.53 -6.10 -1.36
N ASN A 91 -4.78 -6.50 -1.60
CA ASN A 91 -5.30 -6.88 -2.93
C ASN A 91 -5.91 -5.72 -3.75
N ALA A 92 -5.84 -4.48 -3.26
CA ALA A 92 -6.39 -3.35 -4.00
C ALA A 92 -5.76 -3.26 -5.40
N THR A 93 -6.47 -2.73 -6.38
CA THR A 93 -5.91 -2.36 -7.68
C THR A 93 -6.47 -1.01 -8.09
N VAL A 94 -5.66 -0.19 -8.76
CA VAL A 94 -6.12 1.10 -9.31
C VAL A 94 -7.32 0.90 -10.23
N TYR A 95 -7.31 -0.13 -11.07
CA TYR A 95 -8.44 -0.47 -11.95
C TYR A 95 -9.75 -0.69 -11.17
N THR A 96 -9.70 -1.47 -10.09
CA THR A 96 -10.92 -1.71 -9.31
C THR A 96 -11.33 -0.47 -8.52
N LEU A 97 -10.37 0.28 -7.95
CA LEU A 97 -10.67 1.54 -7.27
C LEU A 97 -11.40 2.51 -8.19
N ASP A 98 -10.88 2.71 -9.40
CA ASP A 98 -11.46 3.55 -10.43
C ASP A 98 -12.90 3.12 -10.77
N LYS A 99 -13.12 1.83 -11.01
CA LYS A 99 -14.46 1.30 -11.28
C LYS A 99 -15.41 1.44 -10.09
N LEU A 100 -14.94 1.25 -8.86
CA LEU A 100 -15.75 1.44 -7.66
C LEU A 100 -16.19 2.92 -7.53
N LEU A 101 -15.28 3.87 -7.79
CA LEU A 101 -15.58 5.31 -7.75
C LEU A 101 -16.62 5.73 -8.79
N SER A 102 -16.59 5.16 -9.99
CA SER A 102 -17.61 5.47 -11.01
C SER A 102 -18.95 4.77 -10.77
N HIS A 103 -18.97 3.56 -10.20
CA HIS A 103 -20.18 2.72 -10.19
C HIS A 103 -20.92 2.62 -8.85
N LEU A 104 -20.35 3.07 -7.73
CA LEU A 104 -21.05 3.08 -6.43
C LEU A 104 -21.81 4.38 -6.13
N TRP A 105 -21.69 5.40 -6.99
CA TRP A 105 -22.33 6.71 -6.83
C TRP A 105 -23.49 6.95 -7.80
N TYR A 106 -23.43 6.44 -9.04
CA TYR A 106 -24.41 6.80 -10.04
C TYR A 106 -25.72 5.99 -9.97
N GLU A 107 -26.83 6.70 -9.82
CA GLU A 107 -28.19 6.18 -10.03
C GLU A 107 -28.45 5.99 -11.54
N GLY A 108 -28.16 4.80 -12.08
CA GLY A 108 -28.66 4.41 -13.41
C GLY A 108 -27.78 4.71 -14.63
N GLY A 109 -26.50 4.32 -14.59
CA GLY A 109 -25.59 4.38 -15.75
C GLY A 109 -25.18 5.79 -16.13
N GLY A 110 -24.11 6.29 -15.50
CA GLY A 110 -23.53 7.58 -15.84
C GLY A 110 -22.95 7.55 -17.24
N SER A 111 -23.11 8.66 -17.95
CA SER A 111 -22.38 8.88 -19.19
C SER A 111 -20.88 8.89 -18.88
N GLU A 112 -20.05 8.35 -19.78
CA GLU A 112 -18.58 8.38 -19.63
C GLU A 112 -18.01 9.81 -19.60
N ASP A 113 -18.87 10.81 -19.87
CA ASP A 113 -18.54 12.23 -20.04
C ASP A 113 -18.90 13.10 -18.82
N ASP A 114 -19.52 12.55 -17.76
CA ASP A 114 -19.82 13.31 -16.54
C ASP A 114 -18.59 13.38 -15.62
N ASP A 115 -18.06 14.59 -15.43
CA ASP A 115 -16.95 14.94 -14.52
C ASP A 115 -17.25 14.68 -13.02
N ASP A 116 -18.42 14.11 -12.69
CA ASP A 116 -18.91 13.89 -11.33
C ASP A 116 -18.61 12.45 -10.87
N ASP A 117 -17.32 12.12 -10.76
CA ASP A 117 -16.90 10.86 -10.16
C ASP A 117 -16.88 10.95 -8.63
N GLY A 118 -17.20 9.85 -7.94
CA GLY A 118 -17.29 9.80 -6.47
C GLY A 118 -15.99 10.19 -5.73
N PHE A 119 -14.91 10.47 -6.46
CA PHE A 119 -13.65 10.95 -5.91
C PHE A 119 -13.77 12.34 -5.27
N LYS A 120 -14.57 13.26 -5.84
CA LYS A 120 -14.70 14.63 -5.31
C LYS A 120 -15.17 14.64 -3.86
N GLU A 121 -16.22 13.88 -3.57
CA GLU A 121 -16.75 13.70 -2.21
C GLU A 121 -15.86 12.80 -1.34
N LEU A 122 -15.18 11.81 -1.93
CA LEU A 122 -14.25 10.94 -1.19
C LEU A 122 -13.13 11.74 -0.53
N LYS A 123 -12.60 12.78 -1.20
CA LYS A 123 -11.50 13.60 -0.68
C LYS A 123 -11.78 14.15 0.72
N ASP A 124 -13.02 14.56 0.98
CA ASP A 124 -13.44 15.13 2.26
C ASP A 124 -13.51 14.08 3.38
N HIS A 125 -13.51 12.79 3.02
CA HIS A 125 -13.50 11.67 3.95
C HIS A 125 -12.10 11.08 4.19
N LEU A 126 -11.08 11.54 3.44
CA LEU A 126 -9.69 11.09 3.60
C LEU A 126 -9.00 11.87 4.73
N ASN A 127 -8.24 11.14 5.55
CA ASN A 127 -7.47 11.71 6.66
C ASN A 127 -6.09 11.04 6.75
N THR A 128 -5.23 11.58 7.63
CA THR A 128 -3.86 11.09 7.84
C THR A 128 -3.80 9.60 8.18
N GLN A 129 -4.70 9.11 9.04
CA GLN A 129 -4.71 7.68 9.41
C GLN A 129 -5.00 6.79 8.20
N HIS A 130 -5.83 7.24 7.27
CA HIS A 130 -6.09 6.50 6.06
C HIS A 130 -4.82 6.35 5.21
N PHE A 131 -4.06 7.44 5.01
CA PHE A 131 -2.81 7.41 4.26
C PHE A 131 -1.71 6.61 4.97
N ASP A 132 -1.63 6.67 6.30
CA ASP A 132 -0.66 5.88 7.07
C ASP A 132 -0.82 4.37 6.82
N VAL A 133 -2.07 3.89 6.75
CA VAL A 133 -2.35 2.47 6.46
C VAL A 133 -2.01 2.12 5.00
N ILE A 134 -2.29 3.02 4.04
CA ILE A 134 -1.94 2.85 2.63
C ILE A 134 -0.40 2.75 2.47
N VAL A 135 0.36 3.61 3.17
CA VAL A 135 1.83 3.56 3.23
C VAL A 135 2.34 2.28 3.87
N LYS A 136 1.77 1.88 5.03
CA LYS A 136 2.15 0.64 5.72
C LYS A 136 2.02 -0.59 4.82
N ASN A 137 0.99 -0.61 3.97
CA ASN A 137 0.73 -1.71 3.04
C ASN A 137 1.43 -1.54 1.68
N ASN A 138 2.35 -0.58 1.56
CA ASN A 138 3.11 -0.24 0.36
C ASN A 138 2.22 -0.08 -0.89
N ARG A 139 1.12 0.67 -0.75
CA ARG A 139 0.18 0.94 -1.84
C ARG A 139 0.53 2.21 -2.60
N LEU A 140 1.75 2.25 -3.16
CA LEU A 140 2.26 3.38 -3.93
C LEU A 140 1.35 3.70 -5.13
N ASP A 141 0.85 2.67 -5.81
CA ASP A 141 -0.06 2.79 -6.96
C ASP A 141 -1.36 3.53 -6.61
N ILE A 142 -1.94 3.23 -5.44
CA ILE A 142 -3.13 3.91 -4.93
C ILE A 142 -2.80 5.36 -4.53
N LEU A 143 -1.66 5.61 -3.88
CA LEU A 143 -1.24 6.97 -3.54
C LEU A 143 -1.01 7.83 -4.79
N GLN A 144 -0.35 7.28 -5.82
CA GLN A 144 -0.15 7.95 -7.11
C GLN A 144 -1.49 8.26 -7.76
N TYR A 145 -2.42 7.30 -7.82
CA TYR A 145 -3.76 7.52 -8.37
C TYR A 145 -4.50 8.67 -7.68
N ILE A 146 -4.53 8.69 -6.33
CA ILE A 146 -5.17 9.78 -5.57
C ILE A 146 -4.50 11.13 -5.87
N ASN A 147 -3.17 11.17 -5.89
CA ASN A 147 -2.42 12.40 -6.14
C ASN A 147 -2.69 12.92 -7.56
N ASP A 148 -2.68 12.05 -8.55
CA ASP A 148 -2.91 12.41 -9.96
C ASP A 148 -4.34 12.92 -10.19
N ARG A 149 -5.35 12.26 -9.61
CA ARG A 149 -6.74 12.73 -9.64
C ARG A 149 -6.89 14.08 -8.93
N HIS A 150 -6.20 14.28 -7.81
CA HIS A 150 -6.22 15.56 -7.08
C HIS A 150 -5.58 16.70 -7.86
N LEU A 151 -4.43 16.45 -8.51
CA LEU A 151 -3.76 17.44 -9.34
C LEU A 151 -4.59 17.83 -10.57
N LYS A 152 -5.28 16.86 -11.20
CA LYS A 152 -6.20 17.12 -12.32
C LYS A 152 -7.35 18.05 -11.90
N ASP A 153 -8.00 17.75 -10.77
CA ASP A 153 -9.09 18.57 -10.24
C ASP A 153 -8.62 19.99 -9.87
N ASN A 154 -7.46 20.12 -9.22
CA ASN A 154 -6.89 21.45 -8.91
C ASN A 154 -6.56 22.26 -10.16
N ASN A 155 -6.02 21.64 -11.21
CA ASN A 155 -5.72 22.33 -12.47
C ASN A 155 -6.99 22.85 -13.15
N ASN A 156 -8.10 22.12 -13.05
CA ASN A 156 -9.40 22.58 -13.54
C ASN A 156 -9.95 23.75 -12.70
N ASN A 157 -9.72 23.75 -11.39
CA ASN A 157 -10.20 24.78 -10.45
C ASN A 157 -9.29 26.03 -10.35
N ASN A 158 -8.05 25.98 -10.86
CA ASN A 158 -7.05 27.06 -10.83
C ASN A 158 -7.37 28.26 -11.77
N LYS A 159 -8.66 28.56 -12.03
CA LYS A 159 -9.09 29.89 -12.49
C LYS A 159 -9.14 30.92 -11.35
N GLU A 160 -9.06 30.49 -10.08
CA GLU A 160 -9.08 31.38 -8.92
C GLU A 160 -7.94 31.09 -7.91
N GLY A 161 -6.71 31.50 -8.24
CA GLY A 161 -5.66 32.01 -7.32
C GLY A 161 -5.30 31.29 -5.99
N LYS A 162 -5.86 30.14 -5.64
CA LYS A 162 -5.57 29.39 -4.41
C LYS A 162 -4.77 28.15 -4.78
N GLY A 163 -3.46 28.21 -4.57
CA GLY A 163 -2.56 27.08 -4.81
C GLY A 163 -3.10 25.80 -4.19
N GLY A 164 -3.41 24.81 -5.04
CA GLY A 164 -3.99 23.54 -4.64
C GLY A 164 -3.16 22.86 -3.55
N GLY A 165 -3.72 22.77 -2.34
CA GLY A 165 -3.03 22.18 -1.20
C GLY A 165 -2.73 20.69 -1.40
N ARG A 166 -1.68 20.17 -0.77
CA ARG A 166 -1.38 18.73 -0.78
C ARG A 166 -2.52 17.93 -0.14
N ILE A 167 -2.95 16.86 -0.81
CA ILE A 167 -3.96 15.92 -0.31
C ILE A 167 -3.35 14.84 0.57
N ILE A 168 -2.21 14.27 0.17
CA ILE A 168 -1.55 13.17 0.89
C ILE A 168 -0.76 13.75 2.06
N ARG A 169 -1.19 13.40 3.27
CA ARG A 169 -0.50 13.75 4.51
C ARG A 169 -0.36 12.47 5.33
N VAL A 170 0.87 12.11 5.65
CA VAL A 170 1.18 10.96 6.51
C VAL A 170 1.84 11.43 7.79
N THR A 171 1.75 10.64 8.84
CA THR A 171 2.53 10.88 10.06
C THR A 171 4.01 10.65 9.78
N LYS A 172 4.88 11.34 10.53
CA LYS A 172 6.32 11.07 10.49
C LYS A 172 6.63 9.60 10.79
N GLN A 173 5.90 9.00 11.75
CA GLN A 173 6.03 7.59 12.09
C GLN A 173 5.70 6.67 10.92
N ALA A 174 4.67 6.95 10.13
CA ALA A 174 4.34 6.17 8.95
C ALA A 174 5.44 6.26 7.88
N PHE A 175 6.02 7.45 7.68
CA PHE A 175 7.19 7.61 6.82
C PHE A 175 8.37 6.80 7.36
N ASP A 176 8.73 6.99 8.64
CA ASP A 176 9.88 6.33 9.27
C ASP A 176 9.76 4.81 9.19
N ASN A 177 8.58 4.25 9.48
CA ASN A 177 8.30 2.81 9.38
C ASN A 177 8.34 2.29 7.94
N ALA A 178 8.01 3.11 6.94
CA ALA A 178 8.10 2.69 5.55
C ALA A 178 9.55 2.41 5.11
N CYS A 179 10.55 2.89 5.86
CA CYS A 179 11.96 2.62 5.58
C CYS A 179 12.42 1.18 5.95
N GLU A 180 11.56 0.38 6.59
CA GLU A 180 11.86 -1.01 6.98
C GLU A 180 12.03 -1.96 5.79
N ARG A 181 11.31 -1.75 4.69
CA ARG A 181 11.30 -2.69 3.57
C ARG A 181 12.23 -2.26 2.45
N ARG A 182 13.04 -3.18 1.95
CA ARG A 182 14.02 -2.93 0.87
C ARG A 182 13.39 -2.42 -0.43
N ASP A 183 12.17 -2.84 -0.74
CA ASP A 183 11.41 -2.48 -1.94
C ASP A 183 10.64 -1.16 -1.81
N ASN A 184 10.71 -0.47 -0.66
CA ASN A 184 9.97 0.78 -0.44
C ASN A 184 10.68 2.04 -0.95
N LEU A 185 11.82 1.95 -1.66
CA LEU A 185 12.55 3.15 -2.11
C LEU A 185 11.65 4.10 -2.93
N GLU A 186 10.88 3.57 -3.88
CA GLU A 186 9.98 4.39 -4.71
C GLU A 186 8.88 5.06 -3.87
N LEU A 187 8.36 4.35 -2.86
CA LEU A 187 7.39 4.90 -1.92
C LEU A 187 8.01 6.04 -1.10
N ILE A 188 9.22 5.86 -0.59
CA ILE A 188 9.96 6.89 0.17
C ILE A 188 10.24 8.11 -0.70
N THR A 189 10.66 7.92 -1.95
CA THR A 189 10.85 9.01 -2.92
C THR A 189 9.54 9.73 -3.22
N PHE A 190 8.43 9.01 -3.38
CA PHE A 190 7.11 9.61 -3.56
C PHE A 190 6.68 10.44 -2.34
N LEU A 191 6.84 9.92 -1.12
CA LEU A 191 6.53 10.65 0.11
C LEU A 191 7.40 11.90 0.27
N HIS A 192 8.68 11.81 -0.06
CA HIS A 192 9.59 12.97 -0.12
C HIS A 192 9.07 14.04 -1.08
N ASN A 193 8.75 13.66 -2.33
CA ASN A 193 8.33 14.58 -3.40
C ASN A 193 6.97 15.22 -3.12
N THR A 194 6.09 14.54 -2.39
CA THR A 194 4.80 15.08 -1.93
C THR A 194 4.91 15.97 -0.68
N GLY A 195 6.14 16.25 -0.23
CA GLY A 195 6.42 17.15 0.90
C GLY A 195 6.13 16.55 2.26
N ASN A 196 6.01 15.23 2.37
CA ASN A 196 5.92 14.57 3.67
C ASN A 196 7.28 14.59 4.37
N THR A 197 7.25 14.61 5.70
CA THR A 197 8.45 14.75 6.56
C THR A 197 8.67 13.49 7.36
N CYS A 198 9.91 13.22 7.72
CA CYS A 198 10.34 12.09 8.52
C CYS A 198 11.09 12.58 9.77
N THR A 199 11.61 11.64 10.56
CA THR A 199 12.58 11.92 11.63
C THR A 199 13.89 11.18 11.37
N SER A 200 14.87 11.33 12.27
CA SER A 200 16.10 10.52 12.24
C SER A 200 15.83 9.01 12.30
N LEU A 201 14.66 8.60 12.84
CA LEU A 201 14.26 7.21 12.88
C LEU A 201 14.11 6.59 11.49
N ALA A 202 13.82 7.36 10.44
CA ALA A 202 13.77 6.84 9.07
C ALA A 202 15.11 6.20 8.67
N MET A 203 16.23 6.85 8.98
CA MET A 203 17.56 6.35 8.64
C MET A 203 18.02 5.27 9.63
N ASP A 204 17.64 5.37 10.92
CA ASP A 204 17.90 4.33 11.92
C ASP A 204 17.20 3.01 11.55
N ILE A 205 15.90 3.08 11.19
CA ILE A 205 15.13 1.92 10.74
C ILE A 205 15.73 1.36 9.45
N ALA A 206 16.04 2.20 8.47
CA ALA A 206 16.69 1.74 7.25
C ALA A 206 18.03 1.03 7.54
N ALA A 207 18.80 1.51 8.51
CA ALA A 207 20.05 0.89 8.94
C ALA A 207 19.84 -0.46 9.62
N CYS A 208 18.88 -0.54 10.54
CA CYS A 208 18.48 -1.75 11.26
C CYS A 208 18.07 -2.89 10.31
N TYR A 209 17.44 -2.58 9.17
CA TYR A 209 17.02 -3.55 8.16
C TYR A 209 17.97 -3.70 6.96
N GLY A 210 19.11 -3.01 6.97
CA GLY A 210 20.12 -3.17 5.92
C GLY A 210 19.74 -2.51 4.58
N ASN A 211 18.81 -1.55 4.60
CA ASN A 211 18.26 -0.91 3.40
C ASN A 211 19.14 0.23 2.88
N ILE A 212 20.35 -0.09 2.42
CA ILE A 212 21.37 0.88 1.98
C ILE A 212 20.83 1.88 0.96
N ASN A 213 20.01 1.45 0.00
CA ASN A 213 19.45 2.34 -1.02
C ASN A 213 18.57 3.45 -0.40
N ILE A 214 17.81 3.13 0.66
CA ILE A 214 16.98 4.10 1.38
C ILE A 214 17.89 5.02 2.21
N ILE A 215 18.93 4.49 2.86
CA ILE A 215 19.92 5.29 3.62
C ILE A 215 20.61 6.30 2.69
N GLN A 216 21.04 5.87 1.50
CA GLN A 216 21.63 6.74 0.47
C GLN A 216 20.65 7.84 0.06
N PHE A 217 19.41 7.48 -0.25
CA PHE A 217 18.39 8.45 -0.63
C PHE A 217 18.14 9.48 0.48
N LEU A 218 17.94 9.03 1.73
CA LEU A 218 17.71 9.91 2.87
C LEU A 218 18.92 10.82 3.10
N TYR A 219 20.13 10.28 3.15
CA TYR A 219 21.34 11.07 3.36
C TYR A 219 21.54 12.19 2.32
N LEU A 220 21.24 11.92 1.04
CA LEU A 220 21.43 12.89 -0.03
C LEU A 220 20.32 13.94 -0.12
N ASN A 221 19.12 13.63 0.33
CA ASN A 221 17.92 14.46 0.07
C ASN A 221 17.25 15.01 1.34
N ARG A 222 17.71 14.63 2.52
CA ARG A 222 17.12 14.97 3.82
C ARG A 222 18.21 15.41 4.80
N SER A 223 17.83 16.24 5.77
CA SER A 223 18.77 16.85 6.74
C SER A 223 18.67 16.24 8.14
N GLU A 224 17.68 15.36 8.36
CA GLU A 224 17.39 14.72 9.65
C GLU A 224 18.53 13.81 10.13
N GLY A 225 19.28 13.20 9.20
CA GLY A 225 20.38 12.28 9.50
C GLY A 225 19.92 11.00 10.20
N CYS A 226 20.86 10.34 10.88
CA CYS A 226 20.58 9.21 11.77
C CYS A 226 21.03 9.52 13.20
N SER A 227 20.52 8.74 14.16
CA SER A 227 20.98 8.80 15.54
C SER A 227 22.22 7.92 15.75
N VAL A 228 22.77 7.95 16.97
CA VAL A 228 23.84 7.04 17.42
C VAL A 228 23.42 5.56 17.42
N TYR A 229 22.13 5.27 17.28
CA TYR A 229 21.62 3.91 17.25
C TYR A 229 21.77 3.23 15.89
N ALA A 230 21.79 3.98 14.78
CA ALA A 230 21.85 3.40 13.43
C ALA A 230 22.97 2.36 13.24
N VAL A 231 24.20 2.69 13.65
CA VAL A 231 25.33 1.75 13.54
C VAL A 231 25.16 0.56 14.48
N ASN A 232 24.68 0.79 15.70
CA ASN A 232 24.47 -0.28 16.69
C ASN A 232 23.39 -1.27 16.23
N ASP A 233 22.32 -0.77 15.65
CA ASP A 233 21.19 -1.56 15.15
C ASP A 233 21.63 -2.35 13.91
N ALA A 234 22.32 -1.70 12.96
CA ALA A 234 22.91 -2.37 11.80
C ALA A 234 23.90 -3.48 12.22
N ALA A 235 24.73 -3.24 13.25
CA ALA A 235 25.67 -4.23 13.78
C ALA A 235 24.98 -5.39 14.48
N THR A 236 23.91 -5.12 15.22
CA THR A 236 23.13 -6.15 15.90
C THR A 236 22.39 -7.03 14.89
N ALA A 237 21.93 -6.45 13.78
CA ALA A 237 21.28 -7.17 12.68
C ALA A 237 22.26 -7.80 11.66
N GLY A 238 23.57 -7.54 11.79
CA GLY A 238 24.61 -8.12 10.92
C GLY A 238 24.72 -7.46 9.54
N HIS A 239 24.25 -6.22 9.38
CA HIS A 239 24.28 -5.49 8.12
C HIS A 239 25.62 -4.77 7.91
N ILE A 240 26.65 -5.54 7.57
CA ILE A 240 28.03 -5.06 7.37
C ILE A 240 28.10 -3.91 6.35
N GLU A 241 27.49 -4.10 5.17
CA GLU A 241 27.60 -3.11 4.08
C GLU A 241 26.92 -1.79 4.48
N THR A 242 25.86 -1.86 5.30
CA THR A 242 25.27 -0.68 5.91
C THR A 242 26.23 0.03 6.87
N ILE A 243 26.93 -0.72 7.73
CA ILE A 243 27.91 -0.14 8.67
C ILE A 243 29.05 0.55 7.92
N LYS A 244 29.61 -0.12 6.90
CA LYS A 244 30.66 0.46 6.04
C LYS A 244 30.19 1.79 5.45
N TYR A 245 28.99 1.80 4.85
CA TYR A 245 28.43 3.02 4.27
C TYR A 245 28.21 4.12 5.33
N LEU A 246 27.65 3.79 6.50
CA LEU A 246 27.46 4.74 7.61
C LEU A 246 28.79 5.35 8.08
N PHE A 247 29.87 4.55 8.14
CA PHE A 247 31.21 5.02 8.49
C PHE A 247 31.82 5.93 7.43
N GLU A 248 31.61 5.63 6.15
CA GLU A 248 32.06 6.44 5.02
C GLU A 248 31.44 7.84 5.05
N ILE A 249 30.14 7.94 5.35
CA ILE A 249 29.44 9.23 5.43
C ILE A 249 29.59 9.96 6.78
N GLY A 250 30.37 9.39 7.71
CA GLY A 250 30.80 10.06 8.95
C GLY A 250 30.12 9.61 10.25
N TYR A 251 29.17 8.68 10.22
CA TYR A 251 28.50 8.16 11.43
C TYR A 251 29.31 7.02 12.05
N LYS A 252 30.37 7.37 12.78
CA LYS A 252 31.34 6.40 13.34
C LYS A 252 31.09 6.01 14.80
N GLU A 253 30.26 6.77 15.51
CA GLU A 253 29.98 6.52 16.92
C GLU A 253 29.17 5.22 17.06
N CYS A 254 29.75 4.26 17.78
CA CYS A 254 29.10 2.97 18.06
C CYS A 254 29.55 2.40 19.41
N SER A 255 28.74 1.49 19.94
CA SER A 255 29.05 0.75 21.16
C SER A 255 30.17 -0.27 20.93
N LYS A 256 30.92 -0.60 22.00
CA LYS A 256 31.96 -1.65 21.94
C LYS A 256 31.42 -2.98 21.40
N SER A 257 30.23 -3.37 21.82
CA SER A 257 29.56 -4.59 21.35
C SER A 257 29.21 -4.55 19.86
N ALA A 258 28.83 -3.39 19.32
CA ALA A 258 28.62 -3.22 17.88
C ALA A 258 29.93 -3.35 17.09
N MET A 259 31.02 -2.78 17.62
CA MET A 259 32.36 -2.90 17.02
C MET A 259 32.88 -4.35 17.05
N ASP A 260 32.74 -5.05 18.17
CA ASP A 260 33.14 -6.46 18.31
C ASP A 260 32.39 -7.35 17.31
N ARG A 261 31.09 -7.11 17.10
CA ARG A 261 30.30 -7.81 16.08
C ARG A 261 30.77 -7.49 14.67
N TYR A 262 31.03 -6.22 14.35
CA TYR A 262 31.55 -5.83 13.05
C TYR A 262 32.89 -6.54 12.74
N VAL A 263 33.82 -6.55 13.71
CA VAL A 263 35.10 -7.25 13.59
C VAL A 263 34.88 -8.75 13.43
N THR A 264 34.06 -9.37 14.27
CA THR A 264 33.81 -10.82 14.20
C THR A 264 33.28 -11.25 12.83
N VAL A 265 32.34 -10.51 12.23
CA VAL A 265 31.74 -10.88 10.95
C VAL A 265 32.68 -10.58 9.75
N GLN A 266 33.71 -9.74 9.91
CA GLN A 266 34.74 -9.54 8.87
C GLN A 266 35.77 -10.69 8.78
N TYR A 267 35.92 -11.49 9.85
CA TYR A 267 36.96 -12.51 9.97
C TYR A 267 36.44 -13.96 9.92
N TYR A 268 35.16 -14.18 9.63
CA TYR A 268 34.52 -15.48 9.40
C TYR A 268 33.71 -15.46 8.10
#